data_AF-D7N911-F1
#
_entry.id   AF-D7N911-F1
#
_cell.length_a   1.000
_cell.length_b   1.000
_cell.length_c   1.000
_cell.angle_alpha   90.00
_cell.angle_beta   90.00
_cell.angle_gamma   90.00
#
_symmetry.space_group_name_H-M   'P 1'
#
loop_
_entity.id
_entity.type
_entity.pdbx_description
1 polymer ?
#
loop_
_entity_poly.entity_id
_entity_poly.type
_entity_poly.pdbx_seq_one_letter_code
_entity_poly.pdbx_strand_id
1 'polypeptide(L)'
;MKKSSLIYGLIYIILAGISLYVAIYFGDNKMTGIFYGLTGALGGSGIVTIIRYFYWQKNKEKYQEKLEIEEIEQQDELKQKLRDKSGKYTYWIGMLIIALSIIVYSVLGVLNIMDAEHIVIYLGTYLISQVFIGIIVFNHLLKKYD
;
A
#
# COMPACT_ATOMS: atom_id res chain seq x y z
N MET A 1 0.12 6.70 23.90
CA MET A 1 0.42 5.25 23.81
C MET A 1 -0.38 4.46 24.85
N LYS A 2 -0.78 3.21 24.53
CA LYS A 2 -1.48 2.31 25.45
C LYS A 2 -0.53 1.82 26.55
N LYS A 3 -1.03 1.61 27.78
CA LYS A 3 -0.26 1.04 28.90
C LYS A 3 0.40 -0.31 28.57
N SER A 4 -0.21 -1.07 27.66
CA SER A 4 0.32 -2.33 27.13
C SER A 4 1.71 -2.19 26.50
N SER A 5 2.06 -1.04 25.90
CA SER A 5 3.42 -0.81 25.34
C SER A 5 4.54 -0.81 26.39
N LEU A 6 4.26 -0.35 27.61
CA LEU A 6 5.20 -0.45 28.74
C LEU A 6 5.39 -1.93 29.15
N ILE A 7 4.29 -2.70 29.18
CA ILE A 7 4.32 -4.13 29.53
C ILE A 7 5.19 -4.90 28.52
N TYR A 8 5.05 -4.62 27.22
CA TYR A 8 5.91 -5.23 26.21
C TYR A 8 7.38 -4.87 26.40
N GLY A 9 7.69 -3.59 26.69
CA GLY A 9 9.07 -3.17 27.01
C GLY A 9 9.67 -3.92 28.19
N LEU A 10 8.88 -4.15 29.25
CA LEU A 10 9.29 -4.94 30.43
C LEU A 10 9.49 -6.42 30.08
N ILE A 11 8.59 -7.02 29.30
CA ILE A 11 8.73 -8.41 28.83
C ILE A 11 10.02 -8.57 28.01
N TYR A 12 10.34 -7.62 27.14
CA TYR A 12 11.58 -7.65 26.35
C TYR A 12 12.83 -7.60 27.22
N ILE A 13 12.84 -6.79 28.29
CA ILE A 13 13.95 -6.75 29.25
C ILE A 13 14.08 -8.07 30.02
N ILE A 14 12.96 -8.66 30.45
CA ILE A 14 12.98 -9.96 31.14
C ILE A 14 13.54 -11.05 30.21
N LEU A 15 13.09 -11.09 28.94
CA LEU A 15 13.57 -12.04 27.95
C LEU A 15 15.06 -11.82 27.63
N ALA A 16 15.52 -10.57 27.60
CA ALA A 16 16.94 -10.24 27.47
C ALA A 16 17.77 -10.78 28.64
N GLY A 17 17.25 -10.66 29.87
CA GLY A 17 17.87 -11.21 31.07
C GLY A 17 17.95 -12.74 31.07
N ILE A 18 16.89 -13.41 30.62
CA ILE A 18 16.90 -14.88 30.43
C ILE A 18 17.95 -15.28 29.39
N SER A 19 18.00 -14.58 28.25
CA SER A 19 19.01 -14.82 27.21
C SER A 19 20.43 -14.60 27.71
N LEU A 20 20.64 -13.58 28.54
CA LEU A 20 21.96 -13.28 29.13
C LEU A 20 22.37 -14.40 30.09
N TYR A 21 21.45 -14.85 30.93
CA TYR A 21 21.69 -15.95 31.87
C TYR A 21 22.08 -17.24 31.15
N VAL A 22 21.37 -17.58 30.06
CA VAL A 22 21.71 -18.73 29.21
C VAL A 22 23.09 -18.56 28.57
N ALA A 23 23.43 -17.36 28.07
CA ALA A 23 24.75 -17.08 27.51
C ALA A 23 25.88 -17.32 28.53
N ILE A 24 25.69 -16.89 29.77
CA ILE A 24 26.67 -17.04 30.85
C ILE A 24 26.80 -18.52 31.27
N TYR A 25 25.67 -19.23 31.39
CA TYR A 25 25.67 -20.65 31.79
C TYR A 25 26.41 -21.56 30.78
N PHE A 26 26.28 -21.28 29.48
CA PHE A 26 26.91 -22.07 28.42
C PHE A 26 28.37 -21.67 28.11
N GLY A 27 28.91 -20.61 28.72
CA GLY A 27 30.33 -20.23 28.65
C GLY A 27 30.90 -20.09 27.22
N ASP A 28 31.99 -20.80 26.93
CA ASP A 28 32.73 -20.75 25.65
C ASP A 28 32.18 -21.72 24.57
N ASN A 29 30.86 -21.92 24.53
CA ASN A 29 30.25 -22.67 23.42
C ASN A 29 30.05 -21.76 22.19
N LYS A 30 30.18 -22.29 20.97
CA LYS A 30 29.96 -21.53 19.71
C LYS A 30 28.59 -20.87 19.63
N MET A 31 27.59 -21.37 20.37
CA MET A 31 26.24 -20.82 20.40
C MET A 31 26.07 -19.61 21.35
N THR A 32 27.01 -19.31 22.24
CA THR A 32 26.85 -18.23 23.22
C THR A 32 26.86 -16.84 22.58
N GLY A 33 27.57 -16.67 21.47
CA GLY A 33 27.53 -15.43 20.67
C GLY A 33 26.12 -15.07 20.18
N ILE A 34 25.28 -16.06 19.86
CA ILE A 34 23.89 -15.84 19.44
C ILE A 34 23.07 -15.29 20.62
N PHE A 35 23.25 -15.85 21.81
CA PHE A 35 22.53 -15.41 23.01
C PHE A 35 22.97 -14.01 23.47
N TYR A 36 24.26 -13.67 23.36
CA TYR A 36 24.71 -12.29 23.60
C TYR A 36 24.11 -11.30 22.60
N GLY A 37 24.05 -11.66 21.31
CA GLY A 37 23.39 -10.85 20.29
C GLY A 37 21.88 -10.67 20.55
N LEU A 38 21.20 -11.75 20.95
CA LEU A 38 19.78 -11.74 21.29
C LEU A 38 19.51 -10.88 22.53
N THR A 39 20.35 -10.97 23.57
CA THR A 39 20.28 -10.09 24.74
C THR A 39 20.42 -8.62 24.37
N GLY A 40 21.38 -8.29 23.50
CA GLY A 40 21.57 -6.92 23.03
C GLY A 40 20.35 -6.39 22.26
N ALA A 41 19.81 -7.20 21.35
CA ALA A 41 18.63 -6.84 20.56
C ALA A 41 17.37 -6.65 21.42
N LEU A 42 17.08 -7.60 22.31
CA LEU A 42 15.91 -7.56 23.20
C LEU A 42 16.06 -6.48 24.29
N GLY A 43 17.24 -6.38 24.90
CA GLY A 43 17.52 -5.37 25.93
C GLY A 43 17.45 -3.97 25.35
N GLY A 44 18.14 -3.72 24.22
CA GLY A 44 18.10 -2.44 23.53
C GLY A 44 16.70 -2.05 23.09
N SER A 45 15.96 -2.95 22.43
CA SER A 45 14.58 -2.68 21.99
C SER A 45 13.61 -2.46 23.17
N GLY A 46 13.76 -3.22 24.26
CA GLY A 46 12.98 -3.04 25.49
C GLY A 46 13.21 -1.67 26.13
N ILE A 47 14.47 -1.26 26.30
CA ILE A 47 14.85 0.05 26.86
C ILE A 47 14.29 1.18 25.99
N VAL A 48 14.48 1.14 24.67
CA VAL A 48 13.98 2.17 23.74
C VAL A 48 12.46 2.28 23.82
N THR A 49 11.74 1.16 23.94
CA THR A 49 10.28 1.14 24.06
C THR A 49 9.81 1.82 25.34
N ILE A 50 10.48 1.57 26.47
CA ILE A 50 10.18 2.20 27.76
C ILE A 50 10.47 3.71 27.71
N ILE A 51 11.61 4.12 27.14
CA ILE A 51 11.95 5.55 26.99
C ILE A 51 10.89 6.26 26.13
N ARG A 52 10.50 5.66 24.98
CA ARG A 52 9.42 6.19 24.14
C ARG A 52 8.10 6.29 24.89
N TYR A 53 7.79 5.32 25.75
CA TYR A 53 6.59 5.35 26.59
C TYR A 53 6.52 6.58 27.48
N PHE A 54 7.59 6.85 28.25
CA PHE A 54 7.62 8.03 29.10
C PHE A 54 7.64 9.33 28.29
N TYR A 55 8.36 9.37 27.18
CA TYR A 55 8.40 10.53 26.30
C TYR A 55 7.00 10.90 25.76
N TRP A 56 6.27 9.92 25.23
CA TRP A 56 4.92 10.15 24.68
C TRP A 56 3.85 10.29 25.75
N GLN A 57 4.08 9.77 26.97
CA GLN A 57 3.22 10.06 28.12
C GLN A 57 3.33 11.53 28.55
N LYS A 58 4.50 12.15 28.39
CA LYS A 58 4.71 13.58 28.66
C LYS A 58 4.20 14.47 27.52
N ASN A 59 4.31 14.02 26.28
CA ASN A 59 3.93 14.76 25.08
C ASN A 59 2.67 14.18 24.41
N LYS A 60 1.56 14.07 25.16
CA LYS A 60 0.35 13.40 24.67
C LYS A 60 -0.30 14.12 23.49
N GLU A 61 -0.35 15.44 23.50
CA GLU A 61 -0.95 16.24 22.41
C GLU A 61 -0.22 16.00 21.09
N LYS A 62 1.10 16.18 21.08
CA LYS A 62 1.95 15.86 19.90
C LYS A 62 1.84 14.42 19.45
N TYR A 63 1.63 13.48 20.38
CA TYR A 63 1.41 12.08 20.03
C TYR A 63 0.07 11.87 19.31
N GLN A 64 -1.00 12.56 19.74
CA GLN A 64 -2.31 12.47 19.09
C GLN A 64 -2.28 13.13 17.72
N GLU A 65 -1.71 14.33 17.60
CA GLU A 65 -1.52 15.02 16.32
C GLU A 65 -0.75 14.12 15.34
N LYS A 66 0.32 13.48 15.81
CA LYS A 66 1.07 12.52 14.99
C LYS A 66 0.19 11.34 14.51
N LEU A 67 -0.65 10.77 15.39
CA LEU A 67 -1.53 9.66 15.02
C LEU A 67 -2.61 10.09 14.03
N GLU A 68 -3.18 11.28 14.20
CA GLU A 68 -4.17 11.84 13.29
C GLU A 68 -3.56 12.07 11.89
N ILE A 69 -2.35 12.63 11.82
CA ILE A 69 -1.63 12.80 10.55
C ILE A 69 -1.35 11.44 9.89
N GLU A 70 -0.82 10.47 10.64
CA GLU A 70 -0.55 9.12 10.11
C GLU A 70 -1.85 8.44 9.60
N GLU A 71 -2.98 8.63 10.28
CA GLU A 71 -4.28 8.10 9.84
C GLU A 71 -4.76 8.79 8.56
N ILE A 72 -4.67 10.12 8.48
CA ILE A 72 -5.04 10.88 7.28
C ILE A 72 -4.17 10.46 6.09
N GLU A 73 -2.85 10.40 6.27
CA GLU A 73 -1.90 9.97 5.23
C GLU A 73 -2.21 8.54 4.75
N GLN A 74 -2.48 7.60 5.66
CA GLN A 74 -2.86 6.23 5.28
C GLN A 74 -4.17 6.18 4.50
N GLN A 75 -5.18 6.94 4.93
CA GLN A 75 -6.46 7.02 4.23
C GLN A 75 -6.31 7.65 2.84
N ASP A 76 -5.50 8.70 2.72
CA ASP A 76 -5.26 9.39 1.45
C ASP A 76 -4.43 8.52 0.49
N GLU A 77 -3.42 7.82 0.98
CA GLU A 77 -2.70 6.80 0.21
C GLU A 77 -3.64 5.70 -0.31
N LEU A 78 -4.52 5.20 0.55
CA LEU A 78 -5.49 4.17 0.18
C LEU A 78 -6.44 4.69 -0.89
N LYS A 79 -6.99 5.90 -0.71
CA LYS A 79 -7.88 6.54 -1.70
C LYS A 79 -7.17 6.76 -3.02
N GLN A 80 -5.90 7.18 -3.01
CA GLN A 80 -5.11 7.36 -4.23
C GLN A 80 -4.92 6.02 -4.97
N LYS A 81 -4.49 4.96 -4.26
CA LYS A 81 -4.36 3.61 -4.82
C LYS A 81 -5.69 3.09 -5.40
N LEU A 82 -6.79 3.30 -4.68
CA LEU A 82 -8.13 2.93 -5.14
C LEU A 82 -8.58 3.74 -6.36
N ARG A 83 -8.29 5.04 -6.41
CA ARG A 83 -8.60 5.91 -7.55
C ARG A 83 -7.86 5.47 -8.81
N ASP A 84 -6.57 5.18 -8.69
CA ASP A 84 -5.75 4.73 -9.83
C ASP A 84 -6.27 3.38 -10.36
N LYS A 85 -6.59 2.46 -9.43
CA LYS A 85 -7.15 1.15 -9.78
C LYS A 85 -8.55 1.28 -10.41
N SER A 86 -9.40 2.14 -9.87
CA SER A 86 -10.73 2.43 -10.39
C SER A 86 -10.66 3.03 -11.79
N GLY A 87 -9.79 4.03 -12.01
CA GLY A 87 -9.58 4.62 -13.34
C GLY A 87 -9.14 3.59 -14.37
N LYS A 88 -8.21 2.69 -14.01
CA LYS A 88 -7.80 1.58 -14.86
C LYS A 88 -8.98 0.65 -15.20
N TYR A 89 -9.77 0.24 -14.23
CA TYR A 89 -10.91 -0.63 -14.49
C TYR A 89 -11.98 0.04 -15.34
N THR A 90 -12.33 1.29 -15.07
CA THR A 90 -13.30 2.05 -15.87
C THR A 90 -12.85 2.18 -17.32
N TYR A 91 -11.56 2.44 -17.56
CA TYR A 91 -11.00 2.49 -18.91
C TYR A 91 -11.13 1.14 -19.63
N TRP A 92 -10.75 0.04 -18.97
CA TRP A 92 -10.84 -1.30 -19.55
C TRP A 92 -12.27 -1.73 -19.84
N ILE A 93 -13.19 -1.49 -18.90
CA ILE A 93 -14.61 -1.81 -19.05
C ILE A 93 -15.23 -0.97 -20.18
N GLY A 94 -14.91 0.33 -20.26
CA GLY A 94 -15.38 1.21 -21.33
C GLY A 94 -14.94 0.73 -22.71
N MET A 95 -13.67 0.37 -22.87
CA MET A 95 -13.14 -0.22 -24.12
C MET A 95 -13.86 -1.52 -24.49
N LEU A 96 -14.12 -2.38 -23.50
CA LEU A 96 -14.84 -3.64 -23.71
C LEU A 96 -16.28 -3.41 -24.16
N ILE A 97 -16.99 -2.45 -23.55
CA ILE A 97 -18.37 -2.09 -23.94
C ILE A 97 -18.42 -1.61 -25.40
N ILE A 98 -17.47 -0.77 -25.81
CA ILE A 98 -17.42 -0.28 -27.20
C ILE A 98 -17.09 -1.42 -28.17
N ALA A 99 -16.14 -2.29 -27.82
CA ALA A 99 -15.83 -3.47 -28.63
C ALA A 99 -17.04 -4.40 -28.80
N LEU A 100 -17.79 -4.68 -27.72
CA LEU A 100 -19.04 -5.45 -27.80
C LEU A 100 -20.09 -4.74 -28.64
N SER A 101 -20.20 -3.41 -28.53
CA SER A 101 -21.13 -2.61 -29.34
C SER A 101 -20.80 -2.75 -30.84
N ILE A 102 -19.52 -2.68 -31.21
CA ILE A 102 -19.07 -2.89 -32.60
C ILE A 102 -19.51 -4.27 -33.11
N ILE A 103 -19.34 -5.33 -32.31
CA ILE A 103 -19.76 -6.68 -32.70
C ILE A 103 -21.27 -6.73 -32.92
N VAL A 104 -22.07 -6.20 -31.99
CA VAL A 104 -23.53 -6.20 -32.08
C VAL A 104 -24.00 -5.46 -33.34
N TYR A 105 -23.49 -4.25 -33.59
CA TYR A 105 -23.88 -3.48 -34.78
C TYR A 105 -23.39 -4.12 -36.08
N SER A 106 -22.23 -4.77 -36.07
CA SER A 106 -21.73 -5.51 -37.25
C SER A 106 -22.65 -6.68 -37.59
N VAL A 107 -23.12 -7.44 -36.58
CA VAL A 107 -24.07 -8.55 -36.78
C VAL A 107 -25.42 -8.03 -37.30
N LEU A 108 -25.94 -6.93 -36.74
CA LEU A 108 -27.19 -6.31 -37.20
C LEU A 108 -27.10 -5.84 -38.66
N GLY A 109 -25.94 -5.30 -39.05
CA GLY A 109 -25.67 -4.89 -40.44
C GLY A 109 -25.66 -6.08 -41.40
N VAL A 110 -25.00 -7.18 -41.04
CA VAL A 110 -24.98 -8.41 -41.87
C VAL A 110 -26.37 -9.04 -42.01
N LEU A 111 -27.21 -8.94 -40.98
CA LEU A 111 -28.60 -9.40 -41.01
C LEU A 111 -29.55 -8.48 -41.80
N ASN A 112 -29.05 -7.37 -42.38
CA ASN A 112 -29.84 -6.35 -43.10
C ASN A 112 -31.01 -5.78 -42.27
N ILE A 113 -30.89 -5.75 -40.93
CA ILE A 113 -31.91 -5.16 -40.06
C ILE A 113 -31.81 -3.63 -40.10
N MET A 114 -30.60 -3.08 -40.26
CA MET A 114 -30.31 -1.66 -40.33
C MET A 114 -28.95 -1.40 -41.01
N ASP A 115 -28.80 -0.25 -41.66
CA ASP A 115 -27.51 0.24 -42.20
C ASP A 115 -26.54 0.60 -41.08
N ALA A 116 -25.81 -0.40 -40.59
CA ALA A 116 -24.92 -0.26 -39.45
C ALA A 116 -23.48 0.14 -39.80
N GLU A 117 -23.13 0.25 -41.10
CA GLU A 117 -21.76 0.50 -41.57
C GLU A 117 -21.17 1.79 -40.96
N HIS A 118 -21.90 2.90 -41.05
CA HIS A 118 -21.43 4.19 -40.53
C HIS A 118 -21.29 4.19 -39.00
N ILE A 119 -22.16 3.45 -38.29
CA ILE A 119 -22.11 3.30 -36.83
C ILE A 119 -20.86 2.52 -36.43
N VAL A 120 -20.56 1.42 -37.13
CA VAL A 120 -19.38 0.60 -36.87
C VAL A 120 -18.09 1.38 -37.13
N ILE A 121 -18.01 2.13 -38.23
CA ILE A 121 -16.85 2.98 -38.54
C ILE A 121 -16.67 4.07 -37.46
N TYR A 122 -17.76 4.71 -37.04
CA TYR A 122 -17.73 5.71 -35.97
C TYR A 122 -17.23 5.12 -34.65
N LEU A 123 -17.78 3.98 -34.21
CA LEU A 123 -17.38 3.31 -32.98
C LEU A 123 -15.92 2.82 -33.04
N GLY A 124 -15.47 2.31 -34.19
CA GLY A 124 -14.08 1.92 -34.40
C GLY A 124 -13.13 3.11 -34.32
N THR A 125 -13.49 4.23 -34.97
CA THR A 125 -12.71 5.47 -34.89
C THR A 125 -12.66 6.02 -33.46
N TYR A 126 -13.78 5.96 -32.74
CA TYR A 126 -13.86 6.37 -31.34
C TYR A 126 -12.98 5.50 -30.43
N LEU A 127 -12.99 4.18 -30.63
CA LEU A 127 -12.15 3.24 -29.87
C LEU A 127 -10.65 3.53 -30.08
N ILE A 128 -10.24 3.75 -31.32
CA ILE A 128 -8.85 4.14 -31.64
C ILE A 128 -8.50 5.48 -30.97
N SER A 129 -9.41 6.46 -31.07
CA SER A 129 -9.21 7.79 -30.49
C SER A 129 -9.03 7.73 -28.97
N GLN A 130 -9.80 6.90 -28.26
CA GLN A 130 -9.64 6.71 -26.81
C GLN A 130 -8.25 6.20 -26.43
N VAL A 131 -7.69 5.26 -27.19
CA VAL A 131 -6.34 4.74 -26.95
C VAL A 131 -5.28 5.83 -27.16
N PHE A 132 -5.37 6.56 -28.26
CA PHE A 132 -4.43 7.65 -28.54
C PHE A 132 -4.50 8.75 -27.48
N ILE A 133 -5.70 9.20 -27.11
CA ILE A 133 -5.89 10.22 -26.07
C ILE A 133 -5.35 9.72 -24.73
N GLY A 134 -5.60 8.46 -24.37
CA GLY A 134 -5.07 7.85 -23.15
C GLY A 134 -3.54 7.91 -23.07
N ILE A 135 -2.85 7.58 -24.17
CA ILE A 135 -1.38 7.65 -24.26
C ILE A 135 -0.88 9.10 -24.17
N ILE A 136 -1.53 10.03 -24.89
CA ILE A 136 -1.15 11.45 -24.90
C ILE A 136 -1.30 12.05 -23.49
N VAL A 137 -2.43 11.82 -22.83
CA VAL A 137 -2.68 12.32 -21.47
C VAL A 137 -1.68 11.71 -20.48
N PHE A 138 -1.41 10.41 -20.59
CA PHE A 138 -0.41 9.76 -19.74
C PHE A 138 0.97 10.39 -19.90
N ASN A 139 1.45 10.55 -21.14
CA ASN A 139 2.77 11.16 -21.39
C ASN A 139 2.83 12.63 -20.98
N HIS A 140 1.73 13.38 -21.14
CA HIS A 140 1.66 14.76 -20.68
C HIS A 140 1.74 14.86 -19.15
N LEU A 141 1.02 13.98 -18.44
CA LEU A 141 1.08 13.91 -16.98
C LEU A 141 2.47 13.45 -16.52
N LEU A 142 3.06 12.43 -17.14
CA LEU A 142 4.40 11.96 -16.83
C LEU A 142 5.42 13.10 -16.89
N LYS A 143 5.43 13.87 -17.99
CA LYS A 143 6.32 15.02 -18.16
C LYS A 143 6.09 16.16 -17.16
N LYS A 144 4.91 16.24 -16.55
CA LYS A 144 4.58 17.28 -15.57
C LYS A 144 5.07 16.92 -14.15
N TYR A 145 5.18 15.63 -13.86
CA TYR A 145 5.50 15.11 -12.53
C TYR A 145 6.88 14.43 -12.44
N ASP A 146 7.57 14.19 -13.57
CA ASP A 146 9.02 13.98 -13.66
C ASP A 146 9.79 15.30 -13.57
#